data_AF-A0A6A5C8B3-F1
#
_entry.id   AF-A0A6A5C8B3-F1
#
_cell.length_a   1.000
_cell.length_b   1.000
_cell.length_c   1.000
_cell.angle_alpha   90.00
_cell.angle_beta   90.00
_cell.angle_gamma   90.00
#
_symmetry.space_group_name_H-M   'P 1'
#
loop_
_entity.id
_entity.type
_entity.pdbx_description
1 polymer ?
#
loop_
_entity_poly.entity_id
_entity_poly.type
_entity_poly.pdbx_seq_one_letter_code
_entity_poly.pdbx_strand_id
1 'polypeptide(L)'
;MDICKPLNLRSISGDERLLVFFSNETSETVKLYWINYEGTEIEVATLFPKDAVGQQSYWTHCFIMRSMNTPDKIVGLYVLDSSLENGCILKSGQVHNQSSLKPNSTSPMVKNFQKVCYECSKNGELPSYTPELKSEASYKQATISVRNATQKTLDVFWIDFEGKLLPYGQVQPNETFASLSAVNHVFVFKTQDGSYEKVVKVSLNKPLVILEEQTISICAQTLDEPTETSCHPIIAAQISERTGARNMAFSYPASDSLVRDIESHLRKEGKRFIDEDFPPQPDWVRAYDFFNGDVAIVKKGFCATSPRQGGVGDCWLIQSLSGAAIRPQEVKKAFCLCESIDPQLGLYAVTFHSEDPGKKYTILLDDYFPMNSDFIFAKSAARGELWVPLIEKAFAKMIGGFLDLAASKHSFNPCHVLVALLGGKAKHFEWYSGENSVGKKLMKENQFWPLLERLLDSEKSAPVCTSKAISGGDGTVDSFGIVHYHGYSILGYRKFPQYNLNLIQIRNTWANTEWGGSFGDNSKEWQKYPQLAKELNHEVKDNGCFWMTYEDFIKHYCVLWWNEHE
;
A
#
# COMPACT_ATOMS: atom_id res chain seq x y z
N MET A 1 0.43 12.77 30.56
CA MET A 1 0.17 14.17 30.18
C MET A 1 -0.87 14.14 29.09
N ASP A 2 -2.00 14.81 29.30
CA ASP A 2 -3.02 14.98 28.27
C ASP A 2 -2.49 15.92 27.19
N ILE A 3 -2.35 15.42 25.95
CA ILE A 3 -1.90 16.22 24.80
C ILE A 3 -3.12 16.95 24.22
N CYS A 4 -3.75 17.80 25.01
CA CYS A 4 -4.92 18.60 24.65
C CYS A 4 -4.56 19.92 23.93
N LYS A 5 -3.55 19.88 23.06
CA LYS A 5 -3.27 20.95 22.09
C LYS A 5 -3.02 20.31 20.72
N PRO A 6 -3.60 20.84 19.63
CA PRO A 6 -3.24 20.40 18.29
C PRO A 6 -1.77 20.71 18.05
N LEU A 7 -0.98 19.66 17.91
CA LEU A 7 0.35 19.72 17.33
C LEU A 7 0.15 20.09 15.86
N ASN A 8 0.56 21.31 15.45
CA ASN A 8 0.57 21.75 14.04
C ASN A 8 1.71 21.05 13.27
N LEU A 9 1.74 19.72 13.33
CA LEU A 9 2.67 18.88 12.60
C LEU A 9 2.18 18.71 11.18
N ARG A 10 3.13 18.66 10.26
CA ARG A 10 2.96 18.31 8.86
C ARG A 10 4.29 17.81 8.33
N SER A 11 4.25 16.89 7.38
CA SER A 11 5.46 16.55 6.64
C SER A 11 5.91 17.72 5.75
N ILE A 12 7.19 17.71 5.38
CA ILE A 12 7.78 18.66 4.42
C ILE A 12 8.45 17.84 3.30
N SER A 13 8.61 18.40 2.10
CA SER A 13 9.46 17.80 1.06
C SER A 13 10.86 17.50 1.60
N GLY A 14 11.41 16.34 1.24
CA GLY A 14 12.78 15.96 1.59
C GLY A 14 13.38 15.10 0.48
N ASP A 15 14.65 15.34 0.16
CA ASP A 15 15.32 14.63 -0.94
C ASP A 15 16.00 13.33 -0.46
N GLU A 16 16.25 13.19 0.84
CA GLU A 16 16.88 12.00 1.43
C GLU A 16 15.85 10.97 1.89
N ARG A 17 15.89 9.79 1.28
CA ARG A 17 15.13 8.62 1.74
C ARG A 17 15.81 7.90 2.90
N LEU A 18 14.96 7.30 3.73
CA LEU A 18 15.34 6.37 4.77
C LEU A 18 14.30 5.26 4.90
N LEU A 19 14.70 4.20 5.59
CA LEU A 19 13.79 3.20 6.13
C LEU A 19 13.53 3.48 7.61
N VAL A 20 12.26 3.68 7.98
CA VAL A 20 11.79 3.83 9.37
C VAL A 20 11.15 2.52 9.84
N PHE A 21 11.62 1.97 10.96
CA PHE A 21 11.02 0.80 11.59
C PHE A 21 10.12 1.20 12.77
N PHE A 22 8.87 0.73 12.75
CA PHE A 22 7.88 0.90 13.81
C PHE A 22 7.55 -0.46 14.42
N SER A 23 7.63 -0.59 15.74
CA SER A 23 7.31 -1.83 16.47
C SER A 23 6.26 -1.57 17.55
N ASN A 24 5.13 -2.28 17.51
CA ASN A 24 4.10 -2.20 18.54
C ASN A 24 4.46 -3.10 19.73
N GLU A 25 5.10 -2.52 20.73
CA GLU A 25 5.51 -3.23 21.94
C GLU A 25 4.45 -3.21 23.06
N THR A 26 3.29 -2.58 22.79
CA THR A 26 2.16 -2.48 23.73
C THR A 26 1.30 -3.76 23.71
N SER A 27 0.38 -3.88 24.67
CA SER A 27 -0.62 -4.95 24.72
C SER A 27 -1.91 -4.63 23.93
N GLU A 28 -1.97 -3.52 23.21
CA GLU A 28 -3.15 -3.07 22.46
C GLU A 28 -2.85 -3.06 20.95
N THR A 29 -3.87 -3.20 20.11
CA THR A 29 -3.73 -2.90 18.67
C THR A 29 -3.62 -1.40 18.48
N VAL A 30 -2.69 -0.97 17.63
CA VAL A 30 -2.40 0.44 17.37
C VAL A 30 -2.45 0.73 15.87
N LYS A 31 -2.87 1.93 15.50
CA LYS A 31 -2.83 2.42 14.11
C LYS A 31 -1.69 3.40 13.93
N LEU A 32 -0.86 3.17 12.92
CA LEU A 32 0.20 4.04 12.43
C LEU A 32 -0.37 4.94 11.35
N TYR A 33 -0.15 6.24 11.46
CA TYR A 33 -0.52 7.26 10.50
C TYR A 33 0.71 8.05 10.10
N TRP A 34 0.82 8.39 8.83
CA TRP A 34 1.69 9.46 8.34
C TRP A 34 0.94 10.79 8.48
N ILE A 35 1.59 11.85 8.96
CA ILE A 35 1.01 13.19 8.99
C ILE A 35 1.44 13.87 7.70
N ASN A 36 0.52 14.03 6.75
CA ASN A 36 0.85 14.57 5.42
C ASN A 36 1.22 16.06 5.45
N TYR A 37 1.49 16.64 4.29
CA TYR A 37 1.95 18.03 4.15
C TYR A 37 0.87 19.07 4.53
N GLU A 38 -0.39 18.66 4.48
CA GLU A 38 -1.55 19.42 4.92
C GLU A 38 -1.80 19.29 6.45
N GLY A 39 -1.06 18.44 7.15
CA GLY A 39 -1.23 18.17 8.58
C GLY A 39 -2.34 17.15 8.91
N THR A 40 -2.81 16.40 7.91
CA THR A 40 -3.85 15.37 8.04
C THR A 40 -3.21 14.02 8.38
N GLU A 41 -3.82 13.26 9.28
CA GLU A 41 -3.41 11.89 9.61
C GLU A 41 -3.90 10.91 8.54
N ILE A 42 -2.94 10.31 7.81
CA ILE A 42 -3.12 9.39 6.70
C ILE A 42 -2.70 7.99 7.19
N GLU A 43 -3.67 7.09 7.39
CA GLU A 43 -3.38 5.76 7.96
C GLU A 43 -2.48 4.92 7.04
N VAL A 44 -1.41 4.36 7.62
CA VAL A 44 -0.34 3.60 6.93
C VAL A 44 -0.43 2.11 7.26
N ALA A 45 -0.66 1.76 8.53
CA ALA A 45 -0.74 0.38 8.97
C ALA A 45 -1.53 0.23 10.28
N THR A 46 -2.17 -0.93 10.47
CA THR A 46 -2.62 -1.40 11.79
C THR A 46 -1.61 -2.44 12.29
N LEU A 47 -1.12 -2.29 13.52
CA LEU A 47 -0.14 -3.18 14.16
C LEU A 47 -0.74 -3.84 15.40
N PHE A 48 -0.74 -5.17 15.45
CA PHE A 48 -1.12 -5.94 16.63
C PHE A 48 0.03 -5.96 17.67
N PRO A 49 -0.23 -6.38 18.92
CA PRO A 49 0.82 -6.53 19.93
C PRO A 49 1.98 -7.41 19.45
N LYS A 50 3.21 -6.89 19.55
CA LYS A 50 4.49 -7.45 19.08
C LYS A 50 4.72 -7.48 17.58
N ASP A 51 3.85 -6.87 16.76
CA ASP A 51 4.13 -6.63 15.35
C ASP A 51 5.20 -5.55 15.16
N ALA A 52 5.91 -5.63 14.03
CA ALA A 52 6.73 -4.54 13.53
C ALA A 52 6.56 -4.39 12.00
N VAL A 53 6.65 -3.14 11.54
CA VAL A 53 6.63 -2.78 10.11
C VAL A 53 7.81 -1.87 9.81
N GLY A 54 8.46 -2.08 8.67
CA GLY A 54 9.38 -1.12 8.08
C GLY A 54 8.65 -0.35 6.99
N GLN A 55 8.79 0.98 6.98
CA GLN A 55 8.20 1.90 6.00
C GLN A 55 9.34 2.69 5.35
N GLN A 56 9.48 2.69 4.01
CA GLN A 56 10.37 3.68 3.39
C GLN A 56 9.70 5.06 3.45
N SER A 57 10.47 6.10 3.71
CA SER A 57 9.98 7.46 3.92
C SER A 57 11.12 8.47 3.74
N TYR A 58 10.89 9.74 4.11
CA TYR A 58 11.81 10.87 3.93
C TYR A 58 12.19 11.52 5.24
N TRP A 59 13.36 12.16 5.27
CA TRP A 59 13.94 12.80 6.46
C TRP A 59 13.10 13.94 7.08
N THR A 60 11.99 14.27 6.45
CA THR A 60 11.07 15.37 6.77
C THR A 60 9.63 14.86 6.95
N HIS A 61 9.42 13.55 6.96
CA HIS A 61 8.12 12.92 7.17
C HIS A 61 7.83 12.71 8.65
N CYS A 62 6.59 13.00 9.05
CA CYS A 62 6.09 12.82 10.42
C CYS A 62 5.13 11.62 10.47
N PHE A 63 5.19 10.80 11.52
CA PHE A 63 4.27 9.68 11.74
C PHE A 63 3.78 9.63 13.18
N ILE A 64 2.52 9.27 13.39
CA ILE A 64 1.88 9.17 14.70
C ILE A 64 1.21 7.81 14.86
N MET A 65 1.27 7.23 16.05
CA MET A 65 0.64 5.97 16.40
C MET A 65 -0.44 6.21 17.45
N ARG A 66 -1.64 5.65 17.27
CA ARG A 66 -2.79 5.79 18.18
C ARG A 66 -3.32 4.44 18.63
N SER A 67 -3.82 4.34 19.87
CA SER A 67 -4.46 3.11 20.38
C SER A 67 -5.86 2.93 19.77
N MET A 68 -6.19 1.71 19.33
CA MET A 68 -7.56 1.40 18.88
C MET A 68 -8.59 1.44 20.01
N ASN A 69 -8.17 1.20 21.25
CA ASN A 69 -9.04 1.23 22.43
C ASN A 69 -9.30 2.67 22.91
N THR A 70 -8.35 3.58 22.66
CA THR A 70 -8.43 5.00 23.03
C THR A 70 -7.85 5.85 21.89
N PRO A 71 -8.62 6.15 20.82
CA PRO A 71 -8.11 6.82 19.62
C PRO A 71 -7.46 8.20 19.88
N ASP A 72 -7.96 8.93 20.87
CA ASP A 72 -7.39 10.23 21.29
C ASP A 72 -5.97 10.08 21.88
N LYS A 73 -5.62 8.89 22.39
CA LYS A 73 -4.33 8.58 22.99
C LYS A 73 -3.29 8.23 21.92
N ILE A 74 -2.39 9.17 21.71
CA ILE A 74 -1.11 8.95 21.02
C ILE A 74 -0.29 7.94 21.83
N VAL A 75 0.19 6.87 21.19
CA VAL A 75 1.07 5.86 21.77
C VAL A 75 2.52 5.91 21.22
N GLY A 76 2.74 6.69 20.16
CA GLY A 76 4.06 6.98 19.61
C GLY A 76 3.99 8.13 18.61
N LEU A 77 5.06 8.91 18.48
CA LEU A 77 5.16 10.01 17.52
C LEU A 77 6.60 10.16 17.03
N TYR A 78 6.76 10.07 15.72
CA TYR A 78 8.00 10.24 14.99
C TYR A 78 7.93 11.55 14.23
N VAL A 79 8.89 12.44 14.48
CA VAL A 79 9.04 13.71 13.78
C VAL A 79 10.53 13.86 13.51
N LEU A 80 10.88 14.12 12.26
CA LEU A 80 12.20 14.57 11.88
C LEU A 80 12.06 15.99 11.32
N ASP A 81 12.78 16.91 11.93
CA ASP A 81 12.73 18.34 11.63
C ASP A 81 14.17 18.82 11.41
N SER A 82 14.39 19.50 10.29
CA SER A 82 15.67 20.11 9.90
C SER A 82 15.77 21.59 10.29
N SER A 83 14.66 22.20 10.75
CA SER A 83 14.57 23.57 11.24
C SER A 83 14.73 23.66 12.77
N LEU A 84 14.42 22.58 13.49
CA LEU A 84 15.01 22.31 14.79
C LEU A 84 16.40 21.74 14.54
N GLU A 85 17.45 22.24 15.21
CA GLU A 85 18.84 21.78 15.00
C GLU A 85 19.07 20.28 15.35
N ASN A 86 18.03 19.61 15.85
CA ASN A 86 18.06 18.44 16.71
C ASN A 86 16.78 17.60 16.54
N GLY A 87 16.80 16.63 15.61
CA GLY A 87 15.64 15.77 15.31
C GLY A 87 15.15 14.97 16.53
N CYS A 88 13.86 15.10 16.88
CA CYS A 88 13.30 14.60 18.13
C CYS A 88 12.10 13.66 17.94
N ILE A 89 12.21 12.43 18.47
CA ILE A 89 11.10 11.47 18.60
C ILE A 89 10.30 11.80 19.88
N LEU A 90 8.98 11.93 19.77
CA LEU A 90 8.07 12.15 20.91
C LEU A 90 7.41 10.82 21.32
N LYS A 91 7.71 10.30 22.51
CA LYS A 91 7.12 9.05 23.03
C LYS A 91 5.97 9.30 24.01
N SER A 92 4.96 8.43 24.00
CA SER A 92 3.89 8.41 25.02
C SER A 92 3.37 7.01 25.32
N GLY A 93 3.79 6.39 26.42
CA GLY A 93 3.19 5.15 26.97
C GLY A 93 4.16 3.98 27.15
N GLN A 94 3.96 3.16 28.20
CA GLN A 94 4.93 2.15 28.69
C GLN A 94 4.53 0.69 28.42
N VAL A 95 5.48 -0.07 27.87
CA VAL A 95 6.08 -1.35 28.36
C VAL A 95 5.18 -2.51 28.85
N HIS A 96 5.36 -3.71 28.26
CA HIS A 96 5.90 -4.88 28.98
C HIS A 96 6.47 -6.01 28.08
N ASN A 97 7.43 -6.77 28.64
CA ASN A 97 8.21 -7.86 28.03
C ASN A 97 7.41 -9.17 27.90
N GLN A 98 7.61 -9.92 26.81
CA GLN A 98 8.27 -11.23 26.93
C GLN A 98 8.79 -11.79 25.59
N SER A 99 9.78 -12.65 25.73
CA SER A 99 10.54 -13.35 24.69
C SER A 99 9.71 -14.35 23.87
N SER A 100 9.83 -14.32 22.55
CA SER A 100 10.50 -15.38 21.75
C SER A 100 10.08 -15.30 20.28
N LEU A 101 11.06 -15.38 19.37
CA LEU A 101 10.99 -16.03 18.05
C LEU A 101 12.32 -15.81 17.31
N LYS A 102 12.95 -16.89 16.84
CA LYS A 102 14.07 -16.85 15.90
C LYS A 102 13.52 -17.06 14.48
N PRO A 103 13.83 -16.21 13.50
CA PRO A 103 13.74 -16.58 12.09
C PRO A 103 15.08 -17.17 11.60
N ASN A 104 15.00 -18.37 11.02
CA ASN A 104 16.07 -18.96 10.22
C ASN A 104 16.08 -18.38 8.79
N SER A 105 17.12 -18.72 8.02
CA SER A 105 17.25 -18.60 6.54
C SER A 105 17.18 -17.18 5.96
N THR A 106 18.29 -16.58 5.51
CA THR A 106 19.08 -16.87 4.28
C THR A 106 18.37 -16.58 2.95
N SER A 107 18.53 -15.36 2.43
CA SER A 107 19.00 -15.16 1.05
C SER A 107 19.57 -13.73 0.86
N PRO A 108 20.46 -13.47 -0.13
CA PRO A 108 21.34 -12.29 -0.08
C PRO A 108 21.06 -11.24 -1.16
N MET A 109 21.07 -9.95 -0.80
CA MET A 109 21.63 -8.87 -1.63
C MET A 109 21.88 -7.57 -0.85
N VAL A 110 22.49 -7.67 0.34
CA VAL A 110 22.96 -6.50 1.11
C VAL A 110 24.47 -6.37 0.93
N LYS A 111 24.91 -5.41 0.11
CA LYS A 111 26.33 -5.05 -0.06
C LYS A 111 26.59 -3.59 0.30
N ASN A 112 26.44 -3.27 1.59
CA ASN A 112 27.32 -2.36 2.34
C ASN A 112 26.90 -2.32 3.82
N PHE A 113 27.27 -3.36 4.58
CA PHE A 113 27.31 -3.25 6.03
C PHE A 113 28.51 -2.36 6.43
N GLN A 114 28.33 -1.04 6.46
CA GLN A 114 29.33 -0.15 7.05
C GLN A 114 29.30 -0.24 8.60
N LYS A 115 29.84 -1.35 9.09
CA LYS A 115 30.25 -1.53 10.48
C LYS A 115 31.50 -0.68 10.74
N VAL A 116 31.31 0.62 10.96
CA VAL A 116 32.41 1.57 11.25
C VAL A 116 32.88 1.40 12.70
N CYS A 117 33.62 0.32 12.95
CA CYS A 117 34.43 0.16 14.15
C CYS A 117 35.67 1.06 14.06
N TYR A 118 35.92 1.86 15.10
CA TYR A 118 37.23 2.47 15.34
C TYR A 118 37.72 2.04 16.72
N GLU A 119 38.82 1.29 16.76
CA GLU A 119 39.63 1.09 17.96
C GLU A 119 40.70 2.18 18.07
N CYS A 120 40.92 2.67 19.28
CA CYS A 120 42.23 3.08 19.82
C CYS A 120 42.09 3.19 21.35
N SER A 121 43.11 2.95 22.18
CA SER A 121 44.55 2.83 21.89
C SER A 121 45.19 1.52 22.42
N LYS A 122 46.42 1.25 21.99
CA LYS A 122 47.10 -0.07 21.99
C LYS A 122 47.86 -0.48 23.27
N ASN A 123 47.73 0.23 24.40
CA ASN A 123 48.59 0.03 25.57
C ASN A 123 47.85 -0.47 26.82
N GLY A 124 47.25 -1.67 26.78
CA GLY A 124 46.95 -2.52 27.97
C GLY A 124 45.95 -2.01 29.02
N GLU A 125 45.71 -0.71 29.09
CA GLU A 125 44.83 0.00 29.99
C GLU A 125 43.76 0.69 29.14
N LEU A 126 42.50 0.53 29.54
CA LEU A 126 41.38 1.25 28.92
C LEU A 126 41.56 2.75 29.19
N PRO A 127 41.17 3.65 28.26
CA PRO A 127 41.28 5.08 28.49
C PRO A 127 40.38 5.47 29.66
N SER A 128 41.00 5.64 30.83
CA SER A 128 40.39 6.27 31.98
C SER A 128 40.16 7.74 31.68
N TYR A 129 39.16 8.33 32.34
CA TYR A 129 38.92 9.77 32.25
C TYR A 129 40.18 10.56 32.62
N THR A 130 40.67 11.37 31.67
CA THR A 130 41.65 12.42 31.93
C THR A 130 40.94 13.78 32.06
N PRO A 131 41.35 14.68 32.97
CA PRO A 131 40.71 15.99 33.18
C PRO A 131 40.74 16.95 31.98
N GLU A 132 41.36 16.56 30.87
CA GLU A 132 41.50 17.32 29.65
C GLU A 132 40.38 17.02 28.63
N LEU A 133 39.66 15.91 28.83
CA LEU A 133 38.46 15.56 28.07
C LEU A 133 37.27 16.44 28.47
N LYS A 134 36.48 16.88 27.50
CA LYS A 134 35.29 17.73 27.69
C LYS A 134 34.29 17.48 26.58
N SER A 135 33.01 17.73 26.87
CA SER A 135 32.00 17.87 25.81
C SER A 135 32.25 19.17 25.04
N GLU A 136 31.87 19.19 23.76
CA GLU A 136 31.87 20.39 22.94
C GLU A 136 30.43 20.71 22.51
N ALA A 137 30.07 22.00 22.48
CA ALA A 137 28.77 22.41 22.00
C ALA A 137 28.62 22.13 20.50
N SER A 138 27.53 21.46 20.12
CA SER A 138 27.12 21.23 18.74
C SER A 138 25.64 21.52 18.61
N TYR A 139 25.27 22.17 17.52
CA TYR A 139 23.87 22.32 17.13
C TYR A 139 23.27 20.98 16.69
N LYS A 140 24.04 20.10 16.02
CA LYS A 140 23.59 18.77 15.57
C LYS A 140 23.55 17.76 16.73
N GLN A 141 22.48 16.97 16.86
CA GLN A 141 22.35 15.84 17.78
C GLN A 141 22.58 14.47 17.12
N ALA A 142 22.93 13.49 17.95
CA ALA A 142 22.76 12.08 17.63
C ALA A 142 22.42 11.30 18.92
N THR A 143 21.69 10.19 18.78
CA THR A 143 21.43 9.31 19.91
C THR A 143 22.67 8.48 20.20
N ILE A 144 23.29 8.70 21.37
CA ILE A 144 24.25 7.74 21.92
C ILE A 144 23.45 6.58 22.51
N SER A 145 23.73 5.37 22.05
CA SER A 145 23.12 4.15 22.58
C SER A 145 24.20 3.12 22.86
N VAL A 146 24.25 2.69 24.13
CA VAL A 146 25.30 1.94 24.80
C VAL A 146 24.62 0.82 25.59
N ARG A 147 24.66 -0.39 25.05
CA ARG A 147 24.25 -1.63 25.74
C ARG A 147 25.25 -1.87 26.94
N ASN A 148 24.86 -2.46 28.08
CA ASN A 148 25.79 -2.89 29.16
C ASN A 148 26.00 -4.41 29.19
N ALA A 149 27.22 -4.86 28.86
CA ALA A 149 27.54 -6.28 28.66
C ALA A 149 27.72 -7.03 29.97
N THR A 150 28.12 -6.26 30.97
CA THR A 150 28.87 -6.80 32.07
C THR A 150 27.89 -7.39 33.04
N GLN A 151 28.30 -8.42 33.78
CA GLN A 151 27.50 -8.95 34.89
C GLN A 151 27.52 -8.00 36.11
N LYS A 152 27.75 -6.70 35.90
CA LYS A 152 27.85 -5.64 36.91
C LYS A 152 27.14 -4.35 36.46
N THR A 153 26.72 -3.54 37.42
CA THR A 153 26.14 -2.22 37.18
C THR A 153 27.22 -1.23 36.75
N LEU A 154 26.95 -0.43 35.72
CA LEU A 154 27.79 0.68 35.27
C LEU A 154 27.18 2.02 35.69
N ASP A 155 27.84 2.76 36.57
CA ASP A 155 27.58 4.18 36.78
C ASP A 155 27.91 4.97 35.51
N VAL A 156 27.03 5.89 35.11
CA VAL A 156 27.18 6.76 33.95
C VAL A 156 27.43 8.20 34.39
N PHE A 157 28.38 8.83 33.74
CA PHE A 157 28.73 10.23 33.92
C PHE A 157 28.72 10.93 32.57
N TRP A 158 28.26 12.17 32.55
CA TRP A 158 28.48 13.09 31.44
C TRP A 158 29.67 13.96 31.80
N ILE A 159 30.56 14.20 30.83
CA ILE A 159 31.62 15.19 30.99
C ILE A 159 31.09 16.50 30.47
N ASP A 160 30.97 17.53 31.31
CA ASP A 160 30.49 18.84 30.87
C ASP A 160 31.51 19.60 29.99
N PHE A 161 31.15 20.82 29.59
CA PHE A 161 31.99 21.66 28.71
C PHE A 161 33.26 22.17 29.39
N GLU A 162 33.30 22.17 30.72
CA GLU A 162 34.47 22.55 31.53
C GLU A 162 35.39 21.36 31.82
N GLY A 163 34.94 20.15 31.49
CA GLY A 163 35.68 18.89 31.63
C GLY A 163 35.32 18.09 32.88
N LYS A 164 34.31 18.51 33.64
CA LYS A 164 33.96 17.89 34.92
C LYS A 164 33.01 16.71 34.72
N LEU A 165 33.29 15.58 35.38
CA LEU A 165 32.34 14.46 35.48
C LEU A 165 31.15 14.86 36.35
N LEU A 166 29.97 14.88 35.73
CA LEU A 166 28.69 15.02 36.41
C LEU A 166 27.99 13.64 36.43
N PRO A 167 27.54 13.15 37.60
CA PRO A 167 26.74 11.93 37.68
C PRO A 167 25.51 12.06 36.79
N TYR A 168 25.32 11.11 35.89
CA TYR A 168 24.31 11.16 34.83
C TYR A 168 23.32 10.00 34.92
N GLY A 169 23.73 8.85 35.46
CA GLY A 169 22.82 7.73 35.73
C GLY A 169 23.56 6.47 36.13
N GLN A 170 22.90 5.33 35.95
CA GLN A 170 23.48 3.99 36.01
C GLN A 170 22.84 3.13 34.91
N VAL A 171 23.50 2.03 34.54
CA VAL A 171 23.05 1.01 33.60
C VAL A 171 23.21 -0.33 34.31
N GLN A 172 22.14 -1.09 34.54
CA GLN A 172 22.28 -2.39 35.18
C GLN A 172 22.97 -3.39 34.23
N PRO A 173 23.49 -4.52 34.74
CA PRO A 173 23.87 -5.62 33.86
C PRO A 173 22.79 -5.80 32.82
N ASN A 174 23.18 -5.97 31.56
CA ASN A 174 22.25 -6.47 30.57
C ASN A 174 21.06 -5.50 30.27
N GLU A 175 21.31 -4.18 30.36
CA GLU A 175 20.42 -3.08 29.93
C GLU A 175 21.08 -2.11 28.92
N THR A 176 20.28 -1.40 28.11
CA THR A 176 20.79 -0.37 27.18
C THR A 176 20.61 1.05 27.72
N PHE A 177 21.72 1.74 28.00
CA PHE A 177 21.72 3.18 28.15
C PHE A 177 21.61 3.85 26.78
N ALA A 178 20.51 4.56 26.55
CA ALA A 178 20.38 5.43 25.40
C ALA A 178 20.07 6.86 25.88
N SER A 179 20.83 7.83 25.38
CA SER A 179 20.59 9.25 25.62
C SER A 179 20.71 10.04 24.32
N LEU A 180 19.81 10.99 24.13
CA LEU A 180 19.91 11.96 23.04
C LEU A 180 20.89 13.06 23.49
N SER A 181 21.95 13.27 22.74
CA SER A 181 22.96 14.28 23.08
C SER A 181 23.52 14.96 21.85
N ALA A 182 24.06 16.17 22.03
CA ALA A 182 24.71 16.85 20.94
C ALA A 182 25.92 16.03 20.46
N VAL A 183 26.17 16.07 19.16
CA VAL A 183 27.39 15.54 18.56
C VAL A 183 28.59 16.17 19.27
N ASN A 184 29.65 15.42 19.51
CA ASN A 184 30.82 15.79 20.33
C ASN A 184 30.60 15.87 21.85
N HIS A 185 29.40 15.57 22.39
CA HIS A 185 29.29 15.29 23.83
C HIS A 185 30.02 14.00 24.23
N VAL A 186 30.49 13.91 25.47
CA VAL A 186 31.29 12.79 25.98
C VAL A 186 30.67 12.20 27.25
N PHE A 187 30.54 10.87 27.29
CA PHE A 187 30.02 10.11 28.42
C PHE A 187 31.05 9.06 28.90
N VAL A 188 31.02 8.74 30.19
CA VAL A 188 31.87 7.74 30.86
C VAL A 188 30.98 6.72 31.57
N PHE A 189 31.29 5.44 31.41
CA PHE A 189 30.55 4.31 31.99
C PHE A 189 31.51 3.48 32.83
N LYS A 190 31.27 3.30 34.14
CA LYS A 190 32.19 2.58 35.02
C LYS A 190 31.52 1.81 36.14
N THR A 191 32.08 0.69 36.59
CA THR A 191 31.54 -0.02 37.76
C THR A 191 31.89 0.71 39.06
N GLN A 192 31.03 0.57 40.09
CA GLN A 192 31.26 1.16 41.42
C GLN A 192 32.54 0.67 42.11
N ASP A 193 32.97 -0.55 41.81
CA ASP A 193 34.22 -1.14 42.31
C ASP A 193 35.46 -0.73 41.49
N GLY A 194 35.31 0.11 40.46
CA GLY A 194 36.38 0.55 39.58
C GLY A 194 36.95 -0.51 38.64
N SER A 195 36.40 -1.74 38.61
CA SER A 195 36.92 -2.84 37.81
C SER A 195 36.67 -2.73 36.29
N TYR A 196 35.87 -1.77 35.84
CA TYR A 196 35.62 -1.46 34.43
C TYR A 196 35.35 0.03 34.25
N GLU A 197 35.91 0.65 33.21
CA GLU A 197 35.61 2.03 32.78
C GLU A 197 35.67 2.15 31.24
N LYS A 198 34.76 2.92 30.64
CA LYS A 198 34.69 3.16 29.20
C LYS A 198 34.19 4.57 28.87
N VAL A 199 34.90 5.27 28.00
CA VAL A 199 34.52 6.61 27.50
C VAL A 199 33.93 6.51 26.07
N VAL A 200 32.88 7.27 25.79
CA VAL A 200 32.18 7.32 24.48
C VAL A 200 31.87 8.78 24.09
N LYS A 201 32.27 9.19 22.88
CA LYS A 201 31.96 10.51 22.29
C LYS A 201 30.93 10.38 21.17
N VAL A 202 29.91 11.23 21.18
CA VAL A 202 28.74 11.18 20.27
C VAL A 202 29.11 11.63 18.85
N SER A 203 28.70 10.90 17.81
CA SER A 203 29.02 11.21 16.40
C SER A 203 27.94 10.73 15.41
N LEU A 204 27.74 11.47 14.32
CA LEU A 204 26.66 11.26 13.33
C LEU A 204 26.67 9.88 12.63
N ASN A 205 27.84 9.32 12.33
CA ASN A 205 27.97 8.16 11.43
C ASN A 205 28.48 6.87 12.14
N LYS A 206 28.14 6.65 13.41
CA LYS A 206 28.54 5.44 14.15
C LYS A 206 27.33 4.64 14.66
N PRO A 207 27.33 3.31 14.50
CA PRO A 207 26.22 2.46 14.94
C PRO A 207 26.19 2.29 16.47
N LEU A 208 25.08 1.72 16.95
CA LEU A 208 24.84 1.23 18.31
C LEU A 208 26.11 0.63 18.94
N VAL A 209 26.57 1.19 20.06
CA VAL A 209 27.70 0.63 20.82
C VAL A 209 27.16 -0.50 21.69
N ILE A 210 27.21 -1.73 21.19
CA ILE A 210 26.87 -2.89 21.99
C ILE A 210 28.01 -3.24 22.94
N LEU A 211 27.69 -3.27 24.22
CA LEU A 211 28.29 -4.16 25.20
C LEU A 211 27.06 -4.93 25.71
N GLU A 212 26.80 -6.22 25.41
CA GLU A 212 25.54 -7.00 25.68
C GLU A 212 24.30 -6.36 26.43
N GLU A 213 23.41 -7.04 27.18
CA GLU A 213 21.90 -7.01 27.00
C GLU A 213 21.00 -5.72 27.11
N GLN A 214 19.67 -5.85 26.85
CA GLN A 214 18.95 -5.24 25.69
C GLN A 214 17.78 -4.26 25.97
N THR A 215 17.36 -3.45 24.97
CA THR A 215 15.93 -3.06 24.71
C THR A 215 15.69 -2.40 23.32
N ILE A 216 14.41 -2.24 22.93
CA ILE A 216 13.87 -1.90 21.58
C ILE A 216 14.51 -0.68 20.89
N SER A 217 14.72 -0.78 19.58
CA SER A 217 15.41 0.22 18.74
C SER A 217 14.56 0.69 17.55
N ILE A 218 14.44 2.01 17.36
CA ILE A 218 14.05 2.63 16.08
C ILE A 218 15.36 3.04 15.40
N CYS A 219 15.61 2.54 14.19
CA CYS A 219 16.81 2.85 13.42
C CYS A 219 16.39 3.42 12.07
N ALA A 220 16.91 4.60 11.74
CA ALA A 220 16.86 5.18 10.42
C ALA A 220 18.19 4.91 9.72
N GLN A 221 18.13 4.39 8.49
CA GLN A 221 19.31 4.23 7.63
C GLN A 221 19.11 5.03 6.35
N THR A 222 20.02 5.96 6.08
CA THR A 222 20.11 6.68 4.81
C THR A 222 20.49 5.70 3.69
N LEU A 223 19.84 5.83 2.53
CA LEU A 223 20.21 5.11 1.32
C LEU A 223 21.33 5.86 0.57
N ASP A 224 22.00 5.20 -0.37
CA ASP A 224 22.98 5.83 -1.27
C ASP A 224 22.33 6.97 -2.12
N GLU A 225 23.13 7.81 -2.78
CA GLU A 225 22.64 8.99 -3.53
C GLU A 225 21.38 8.68 -4.36
N PRO A 226 20.28 9.42 -4.14
CA PRO A 226 18.98 8.97 -4.60
C PRO A 226 18.86 9.08 -6.12
N THR A 227 18.61 7.94 -6.79
CA THR A 227 18.30 7.83 -8.23
C THR A 227 16.95 8.48 -8.63
N GLU A 228 16.36 9.20 -7.68
CA GLU A 228 14.97 9.57 -7.56
C GLU A 228 14.89 10.93 -6.86
N THR A 229 13.81 11.68 -7.05
CA THR A 229 13.69 13.05 -6.53
C THR A 229 12.34 13.31 -5.90
N SER A 230 12.34 14.18 -4.90
CA SER A 230 11.09 14.77 -4.43
C SER A 230 10.49 15.63 -5.53
N CYS A 231 9.23 15.34 -5.88
CA CYS A 231 8.41 16.23 -6.71
C CYS A 231 7.42 17.04 -5.87
N HIS A 232 7.50 16.94 -4.54
CA HIS A 232 6.59 17.63 -3.63
C HIS A 232 6.53 19.16 -3.85
N PRO A 233 7.62 19.90 -4.14
CA PRO A 233 7.51 21.35 -4.35
C PRO A 233 6.61 21.71 -5.55
N ILE A 234 6.57 20.87 -6.58
CA ILE A 234 5.70 21.03 -7.77
C ILE A 234 4.25 20.67 -7.40
N ILE A 235 4.07 19.57 -6.67
CA ILE A 235 2.76 19.11 -6.18
C ILE A 235 2.12 20.12 -5.22
N ALA A 236 2.90 20.70 -4.31
CA ALA A 236 2.47 21.69 -3.33
C ALA A 236 2.01 23.01 -3.98
N ALA A 237 2.56 23.36 -5.14
CA ALA A 237 2.08 24.51 -5.91
C ALA A 237 0.64 24.31 -6.43
N GLN A 238 0.14 23.07 -6.47
CA GLN A 238 -1.24 22.71 -6.85
C GLN A 238 -2.04 22.08 -5.69
N ILE A 239 -1.66 22.37 -4.43
CA ILE A 239 -2.31 21.80 -3.24
C ILE A 239 -3.81 22.13 -3.13
N SER A 240 -4.26 23.25 -3.73
CA SER A 240 -5.68 23.63 -3.82
C SER A 240 -6.53 22.70 -4.67
N GLU A 241 -5.90 21.96 -5.58
CA GLU A 241 -6.57 21.07 -6.53
C GLU A 241 -6.73 19.65 -6.00
N ARG A 242 -6.12 19.34 -4.83
CA ARG A 242 -6.27 18.06 -4.15
C ARG A 242 -7.73 17.78 -3.79
N THR A 243 -8.13 16.52 -3.90
CA THR A 243 -9.51 16.07 -3.71
C THR A 243 -9.60 14.62 -3.20
N GLY A 244 -10.80 14.23 -2.78
CA GLY A 244 -11.09 12.96 -2.10
C GLY A 244 -10.81 12.99 -0.59
N ALA A 245 -11.36 12.03 0.16
CA ALA A 245 -11.36 12.04 1.62
C ALA A 245 -9.95 12.08 2.29
N ARG A 246 -8.93 11.57 1.58
CA ARG A 246 -7.51 11.57 2.01
C ARG A 246 -6.66 12.58 1.22
N ASN A 247 -7.24 13.43 0.37
CA ASN A 247 -6.56 14.40 -0.50
C ASN A 247 -5.50 13.79 -1.46
N MET A 248 -5.67 12.52 -1.84
CA MET A 248 -4.68 11.72 -2.61
C MET A 248 -4.77 11.86 -4.14
N ALA A 249 -5.75 12.63 -4.63
CA ALA A 249 -6.01 12.84 -6.05
C ALA A 249 -6.07 14.33 -6.40
N PHE A 250 -5.88 14.70 -7.66
CA PHE A 250 -5.90 16.08 -8.15
C PHE A 250 -7.05 16.30 -9.13
N SER A 251 -7.72 17.43 -9.03
CA SER A 251 -8.86 17.77 -9.89
C SER A 251 -8.42 18.00 -11.35
N TYR A 252 -9.17 17.44 -12.30
CA TYR A 252 -9.01 17.76 -13.72
C TYR A 252 -9.69 19.10 -14.03
N PRO A 253 -9.10 20.00 -14.85
CA PRO A 253 -7.93 19.79 -15.72
C PRO A 253 -6.57 20.16 -15.12
N ALA A 254 -6.48 20.60 -13.86
CA ALA A 254 -5.21 21.04 -13.27
C ALA A 254 -4.14 19.92 -13.26
N SER A 255 -4.57 18.67 -13.11
CA SER A 255 -3.70 17.50 -13.24
C SER A 255 -2.87 17.45 -14.54
N ASP A 256 -3.33 18.05 -15.63
CA ASP A 256 -2.66 17.97 -16.94
C ASP A 256 -1.37 18.79 -16.99
N SER A 257 -1.33 19.97 -16.34
CA SER A 257 -0.09 20.72 -16.17
C SER A 257 0.79 20.03 -15.13
N LEU A 258 0.22 19.57 -14.01
CA LEU A 258 0.96 18.91 -12.93
C LEU A 258 1.82 17.74 -13.44
N VAL A 259 1.21 16.83 -14.21
CA VAL A 259 1.92 15.66 -14.74
C VAL A 259 3.07 16.08 -15.67
N ARG A 260 2.88 17.10 -16.51
CA ARG A 260 3.91 17.62 -17.44
C ARG A 260 5.03 18.36 -16.72
N ASP A 261 4.70 19.13 -15.69
CA ASP A 261 5.68 19.87 -14.88
C ASP A 261 6.59 18.90 -14.11
N ILE A 262 5.98 17.84 -13.54
CA ILE A 262 6.72 16.74 -12.92
C ILE A 262 7.59 16.00 -13.94
N GLU A 263 7.05 15.61 -15.10
CA GLU A 263 7.83 14.94 -16.16
C GLU A 263 9.05 15.78 -16.59
N SER A 264 8.84 17.07 -16.84
CA SER A 264 9.87 18.03 -17.22
C SER A 264 10.98 18.14 -16.16
N HIS A 265 10.59 18.21 -14.88
CA HIS A 265 11.53 18.23 -13.76
C HIS A 265 12.35 16.94 -13.67
N LEU A 266 11.71 15.77 -13.74
CA LEU A 266 12.38 14.46 -13.68
C LEU A 266 13.40 14.29 -14.81
N ARG A 267 13.04 14.68 -16.05
CA ARG A 267 13.94 14.67 -17.20
C ARG A 267 15.12 15.62 -17.03
N LYS A 268 14.92 16.78 -16.41
CA LYS A 268 15.97 17.77 -16.13
C LYS A 268 16.96 17.29 -15.06
N GLU A 269 16.47 16.70 -13.97
CA GLU A 269 17.31 16.21 -12.88
C GLU A 269 17.93 14.83 -13.17
N GLY A 270 17.48 14.12 -14.21
CA GLY A 270 17.93 12.77 -14.54
C GLY A 270 17.51 11.71 -13.52
N LYS A 271 16.38 11.95 -12.83
CA LYS A 271 15.91 11.17 -11.68
C LYS A 271 14.51 10.61 -11.92
N ARG A 272 14.16 9.57 -11.16
CA ARG A 272 12.85 8.88 -11.26
C ARG A 272 11.83 9.41 -10.26
N PHE A 273 10.55 9.37 -10.64
CA PHE A 273 9.41 9.79 -9.82
C PHE A 273 9.22 8.88 -8.62
N ILE A 274 8.76 9.47 -7.53
CA ILE A 274 8.33 8.74 -6.35
C ILE A 274 7.11 9.40 -5.75
N ASP A 275 6.17 8.56 -5.32
CA ASP A 275 4.91 8.97 -4.73
C ASP A 275 5.06 9.11 -3.21
N GLU A 276 5.44 10.30 -2.76
CA GLU A 276 5.60 10.56 -1.32
C GLU A 276 4.27 10.54 -0.55
N ASP A 277 3.13 10.67 -1.24
CA ASP A 277 1.81 10.50 -0.61
C ASP A 277 1.51 9.01 -0.34
N PHE A 278 2.14 8.08 -1.07
CA PHE A 278 1.96 6.64 -0.89
C PHE A 278 3.32 5.90 -0.98
N PRO A 279 4.22 6.13 -0.02
CA PRO A 279 5.61 5.75 -0.14
C PRO A 279 5.81 4.23 -0.07
N PRO A 280 6.77 3.68 -0.84
CA PRO A 280 6.96 2.24 -1.00
C PRO A 280 7.40 1.55 0.29
N GLN A 281 7.16 0.24 0.37
CA GLN A 281 7.64 -0.60 1.47
C GLN A 281 9.05 -1.16 1.16
N PRO A 282 9.82 -1.62 2.17
CA PRO A 282 11.21 -2.08 2.01
C PRO A 282 11.40 -3.23 1.02
N ASP A 283 10.38 -4.06 0.87
CA ASP A 283 10.32 -5.23 0.00
C ASP A 283 9.73 -4.93 -1.39
N TRP A 284 9.26 -3.69 -1.62
CA TRP A 284 8.73 -3.31 -2.94
C TRP A 284 9.86 -3.01 -3.92
N VAL A 285 9.64 -3.40 -5.16
CA VAL A 285 10.57 -3.19 -6.28
C VAL A 285 9.87 -2.43 -7.40
N ARG A 286 10.63 -1.66 -8.17
CA ARG A 286 10.10 -0.99 -9.37
C ARG A 286 9.77 -2.01 -10.44
N ALA A 287 8.59 -1.88 -11.04
CA ALA A 287 8.17 -2.72 -12.17
C ALA A 287 9.16 -2.60 -13.34
N TYR A 288 9.61 -1.38 -13.66
CA TYR A 288 10.59 -1.14 -14.72
C TYR A 288 11.86 -1.96 -14.51
N ASP A 289 12.44 -1.91 -13.30
CA ASP A 289 13.67 -2.64 -12.97
C ASP A 289 13.43 -4.16 -12.95
N PHE A 290 12.32 -4.62 -12.35
CA PHE A 290 11.97 -6.04 -12.22
C PHE A 290 11.71 -6.73 -13.58
N PHE A 291 11.11 -6.02 -14.53
CA PHE A 291 10.87 -6.52 -15.89
C PHE A 291 11.98 -6.12 -16.88
N ASN A 292 13.13 -5.59 -16.42
CA ASN A 292 14.27 -5.16 -17.26
C ASN A 292 13.88 -4.17 -18.37
N GLY A 293 12.99 -3.22 -18.07
CA GLY A 293 12.46 -2.24 -19.02
C GLY A 293 11.34 -2.75 -19.94
N ASP A 294 11.04 -4.06 -19.96
CA ASP A 294 9.88 -4.61 -20.68
C ASP A 294 8.57 -4.35 -19.92
N VAL A 295 8.21 -3.07 -19.79
CA VAL A 295 6.96 -2.60 -19.18
C VAL A 295 6.17 -1.71 -20.14
N ALA A 296 4.85 -1.79 -20.06
CA ALA A 296 3.95 -0.84 -20.70
C ALA A 296 2.64 -0.78 -19.92
N ILE A 297 1.94 0.36 -19.96
CA ILE A 297 0.57 0.46 -19.43
C ILE A 297 -0.32 -0.64 -20.02
N VAL A 298 -0.25 -0.82 -21.34
CA VAL A 298 -0.99 -1.85 -22.07
C VAL A 298 -0.10 -2.50 -23.14
N LYS A 299 -0.05 -3.83 -23.18
CA LYS A 299 0.69 -4.63 -24.18
C LYS A 299 -0.22 -5.41 -25.12
N LYS A 300 -1.34 -5.95 -24.63
CA LYS A 300 -2.29 -6.79 -25.40
C LYS A 300 -3.69 -6.19 -25.53
N GLY A 301 -3.78 -4.86 -25.40
CA GLY A 301 -5.03 -4.12 -25.37
C GLY A 301 -5.76 -4.24 -24.04
N PHE A 302 -6.63 -3.27 -23.73
CA PHE A 302 -7.55 -3.39 -22.61
C PHE A 302 -8.54 -4.51 -22.95
N CYS A 303 -8.46 -5.63 -22.25
CA CYS A 303 -9.26 -6.81 -22.53
C CYS A 303 -9.88 -7.34 -21.25
N ALA A 304 -11.15 -7.73 -21.31
CA ALA A 304 -11.87 -8.36 -20.21
C ALA A 304 -11.22 -9.65 -19.69
N THR A 305 -10.26 -10.26 -20.41
CA THR A 305 -9.48 -11.42 -19.94
C THR A 305 -8.11 -11.08 -19.33
N SER A 306 -7.68 -9.81 -19.35
CA SER A 306 -6.37 -9.44 -18.79
C SER A 306 -6.35 -9.40 -17.25
N PRO A 307 -7.34 -8.81 -16.53
CA PRO A 307 -7.29 -8.75 -15.07
C PRO A 307 -7.34 -10.13 -14.41
N ARG A 308 -6.36 -10.39 -13.55
CA ARG A 308 -6.25 -11.57 -12.69
C ARG A 308 -6.08 -11.08 -11.26
N GLN A 309 -6.89 -11.60 -10.34
CA GLN A 309 -6.79 -11.24 -8.93
C GLN A 309 -5.52 -11.86 -8.31
N GLY A 310 -4.88 -11.14 -7.39
CA GLY A 310 -3.76 -11.64 -6.61
C GLY A 310 -4.14 -12.04 -5.18
N GLY A 311 -3.20 -11.92 -4.24
CA GLY A 311 -3.37 -12.34 -2.84
C GLY A 311 -4.27 -11.48 -1.95
N VAL A 312 -5.01 -10.50 -2.50
CA VAL A 312 -5.86 -9.55 -1.74
C VAL A 312 -7.34 -9.92 -1.91
N GLY A 313 -8.16 -9.62 -0.90
CA GLY A 313 -9.61 -9.88 -0.88
C GLY A 313 -10.45 -8.90 -1.72
N ASP A 314 -9.93 -8.36 -2.81
CA ASP A 314 -10.47 -7.24 -3.58
C ASP A 314 -11.23 -7.65 -4.85
N CYS A 315 -11.85 -8.84 -4.87
CA CYS A 315 -12.60 -9.34 -6.04
C CYS A 315 -13.65 -8.34 -6.58
N TRP A 316 -14.18 -7.47 -5.71
CA TRP A 316 -15.08 -6.38 -6.04
C TRP A 316 -14.47 -5.33 -6.98
N LEU A 317 -13.16 -5.10 -6.90
CA LEU A 317 -12.37 -4.22 -7.74
C LEU A 317 -12.02 -4.95 -9.05
N ILE A 318 -11.42 -6.14 -8.96
CA ILE A 318 -10.88 -6.85 -10.14
C ILE A 318 -11.98 -7.33 -11.10
N GLN A 319 -13.15 -7.74 -10.60
CA GLN A 319 -14.31 -8.00 -11.46
C GLN A 319 -14.74 -6.76 -12.26
N SER A 320 -14.57 -5.57 -11.68
CA SER A 320 -14.99 -4.31 -12.28
C SER A 320 -13.96 -3.80 -13.29
N LEU A 321 -12.66 -4.06 -13.08
CA LEU A 321 -11.65 -3.84 -14.12
C LEU A 321 -11.93 -4.75 -15.34
N SER A 322 -12.24 -6.02 -15.07
CA SER A 322 -12.60 -7.03 -16.07
C SER A 322 -13.90 -6.68 -16.80
N GLY A 323 -14.93 -6.22 -16.06
CA GLY A 323 -16.18 -5.71 -16.64
C GLY A 323 -15.97 -4.44 -17.46
N ALA A 324 -15.27 -3.43 -16.95
CA ALA A 324 -15.01 -2.19 -17.66
C ALA A 324 -14.20 -2.39 -18.94
N ALA A 325 -13.34 -3.40 -19.00
CA ALA A 325 -12.55 -3.71 -20.19
C ALA A 325 -13.36 -4.31 -21.37
N ILE A 326 -14.70 -4.47 -21.25
CA ILE A 326 -15.58 -4.60 -22.43
C ILE A 326 -15.77 -3.27 -23.18
N ARG A 327 -15.36 -2.14 -22.56
CA ARG A 327 -15.32 -0.77 -23.13
C ARG A 327 -13.87 -0.27 -23.19
N PRO A 328 -12.99 -0.90 -23.99
CA PRO A 328 -11.55 -0.65 -23.96
C PRO A 328 -11.15 0.81 -24.24
N GLN A 329 -11.93 1.53 -25.04
CA GLN A 329 -11.67 2.94 -25.36
C GLN A 329 -12.02 3.89 -24.21
N GLU A 330 -12.93 3.52 -23.31
CA GLU A 330 -13.21 4.29 -22.10
C GLU A 330 -12.13 4.02 -21.05
N VAL A 331 -11.76 2.75 -20.80
CA VAL A 331 -10.65 2.39 -19.91
C VAL A 331 -9.33 3.05 -20.33
N LYS A 332 -9.07 3.15 -21.65
CA LYS A 332 -7.89 3.87 -22.16
C LYS A 332 -7.81 5.32 -21.68
N LYS A 333 -8.95 6.01 -21.53
CA LYS A 333 -8.98 7.44 -21.10
C LYS A 333 -8.45 7.65 -19.70
N ALA A 334 -8.43 6.62 -18.86
CA ALA A 334 -7.83 6.70 -17.53
C ALA A 334 -6.30 6.89 -17.58
N PHE A 335 -5.63 6.59 -18.69
CA PHE A 335 -4.18 6.64 -18.81
C PHE A 335 -3.67 7.72 -19.78
N CYS A 336 -4.54 8.54 -20.38
CA CYS A 336 -4.15 9.51 -21.41
C CYS A 336 -3.10 10.53 -20.96
N LEU A 337 -2.98 10.81 -19.66
CA LEU A 337 -1.96 11.74 -19.13
C LEU A 337 -0.56 11.11 -19.03
N CYS A 338 -0.44 9.79 -19.00
CA CYS A 338 0.85 9.09 -18.92
C CYS A 338 1.17 8.15 -20.10
N GLU A 339 0.28 8.02 -21.10
CA GLU A 339 0.51 7.15 -22.28
C GLU A 339 1.80 7.47 -23.06
N SER A 340 2.24 8.73 -23.08
CA SER A 340 3.46 9.17 -23.76
C SER A 340 4.67 9.38 -22.84
N ILE A 341 4.52 9.14 -21.53
CA ILE A 341 5.60 9.33 -20.56
C ILE A 341 6.56 8.14 -20.67
N ASP A 342 7.85 8.44 -20.59
CA ASP A 342 8.90 7.42 -20.61
C ASP A 342 8.81 6.54 -19.34
N PRO A 343 8.56 5.22 -19.45
CA PRO A 343 8.42 4.33 -18.29
C PRO A 343 9.65 4.33 -17.37
N GLN A 344 10.83 4.68 -17.88
CA GLN A 344 12.06 4.78 -17.07
C GLN A 344 11.94 5.87 -16.00
N LEU A 345 11.15 6.93 -16.24
CA LEU A 345 10.90 7.97 -15.24
C LEU A 345 10.06 7.46 -14.07
N GLY A 346 9.39 6.31 -14.20
CA GLY A 346 8.56 5.75 -13.13
C GLY A 346 7.33 6.59 -12.77
N LEU A 347 6.96 7.60 -13.57
CA LEU A 347 5.80 8.48 -13.35
C LEU A 347 4.55 7.93 -14.05
N TYR A 348 3.51 7.64 -13.29
CA TYR A 348 2.21 7.21 -13.79
C TYR A 348 1.10 8.11 -13.25
N ALA A 349 0.04 8.27 -14.05
CA ALA A 349 -1.11 9.09 -13.72
C ALA A 349 -2.40 8.39 -14.17
N VAL A 350 -3.28 8.07 -13.22
CA VAL A 350 -4.57 7.40 -13.48
C VAL A 350 -5.71 8.37 -13.22
N THR A 351 -6.45 8.74 -14.27
CA THR A 351 -7.58 9.68 -14.21
C THR A 351 -8.91 8.93 -14.14
N PHE A 352 -9.66 9.15 -13.06
CA PHE A 352 -10.98 8.60 -12.85
C PHE A 352 -12.08 9.64 -13.00
N HIS A 353 -13.28 9.19 -13.38
CA HIS A 353 -14.51 9.96 -13.31
C HIS A 353 -15.08 9.98 -11.89
N SER A 354 -15.77 11.06 -11.52
CA SER A 354 -16.72 11.06 -10.40
C SER A 354 -18.17 10.95 -10.90
N GLU A 355 -19.12 10.72 -9.98
CA GLU A 355 -20.56 10.78 -10.31
C GLU A 355 -21.06 12.18 -10.67
N ASP A 356 -20.37 13.23 -10.21
CA ASP A 356 -20.60 14.61 -10.65
C ASP A 356 -20.32 14.72 -12.17
N PRO A 357 -21.33 15.06 -13.00
CA PRO A 357 -21.18 15.06 -14.45
C PRO A 357 -20.02 15.93 -14.93
N GLY A 358 -19.11 15.35 -15.71
CA GLY A 358 -17.96 16.02 -16.31
C GLY A 358 -16.76 16.22 -15.38
N LYS A 359 -16.89 15.97 -14.06
CA LYS A 359 -15.75 16.05 -13.13
C LYS A 359 -14.91 14.77 -13.18
N LYS A 360 -13.60 14.95 -13.02
CA LYS A 360 -12.59 13.89 -12.98
C LYS A 360 -11.50 14.22 -11.96
N TYR A 361 -10.82 13.20 -11.47
CA TYR A 361 -9.69 13.31 -10.56
C TYR A 361 -8.56 12.36 -10.99
N THR A 362 -7.32 12.82 -10.88
CA THR A 362 -6.13 12.11 -11.32
C THR A 362 -5.27 11.72 -10.12
N ILE A 363 -4.83 10.47 -10.09
CA ILE A 363 -3.94 9.94 -9.05
C ILE A 363 -2.56 9.72 -9.65
N LEU A 364 -1.57 10.46 -9.12
CA LEU A 364 -0.17 10.23 -9.41
C LEU A 364 0.30 8.98 -8.66
N LEU A 365 1.14 8.18 -9.31
CA LEU A 365 1.71 6.94 -8.79
C LEU A 365 3.15 6.76 -9.29
N ASP A 366 3.99 6.15 -8.45
CA ASP A 366 5.21 5.49 -8.93
C ASP A 366 4.98 4.01 -9.26
N ASP A 367 6.00 3.34 -9.81
CA ASP A 367 5.94 1.94 -10.19
C ASP A 367 6.54 0.95 -9.17
N TYR A 368 6.68 1.33 -7.89
CA TYR A 368 6.99 0.34 -6.85
C TYR A 368 5.79 -0.56 -6.53
N PHE A 369 6.02 -1.87 -6.48
CA PHE A 369 5.02 -2.85 -6.08
C PHE A 369 5.64 -3.99 -5.26
N PRO A 370 4.85 -4.69 -4.43
CA PRO A 370 5.26 -5.97 -3.87
C PRO A 370 5.28 -7.03 -4.98
N MET A 371 6.47 -7.58 -5.24
CA MET A 371 6.70 -8.59 -6.28
C MET A 371 7.53 -9.77 -5.77
N ASN A 372 7.40 -10.92 -6.42
CA ASN A 372 8.25 -12.09 -6.18
C ASN A 372 8.82 -12.67 -7.49
N SER A 373 8.15 -13.63 -8.13
CA SER A 373 8.35 -14.00 -9.54
C SER A 373 7.54 -13.10 -10.49
N ASP A 374 6.54 -12.42 -9.96
CA ASP A 374 5.62 -11.51 -10.63
C ASP A 374 4.98 -10.57 -9.58
N PHE A 375 4.01 -9.74 -9.97
CA PHE A 375 3.14 -9.04 -9.02
C PHE A 375 2.49 -10.02 -8.01
N ILE A 376 2.49 -9.66 -6.72
CA ILE A 376 1.87 -10.44 -5.63
C ILE A 376 0.35 -10.20 -5.56
N PHE A 377 -0.07 -8.97 -5.87
CA PHE A 377 -1.47 -8.55 -5.91
C PHE A 377 -2.02 -8.64 -7.35
N ALA A 378 -3.07 -7.89 -7.68
CA ALA A 378 -3.72 -8.01 -8.99
C ALA A 378 -2.77 -7.69 -10.14
N LYS A 379 -2.96 -8.41 -11.25
CA LYS A 379 -2.07 -8.32 -12.41
C LYS A 379 -2.76 -8.55 -13.73
N SER A 380 -2.11 -8.08 -14.77
CA SER A 380 -2.49 -8.32 -16.15
C SER A 380 -2.08 -9.73 -16.60
N ALA A 381 -2.77 -10.28 -17.60
CA ALA A 381 -2.43 -11.59 -18.16
C ALA A 381 -1.15 -11.56 -19.02
N ALA A 382 -0.72 -10.37 -19.46
CA ALA A 382 0.58 -10.15 -20.09
C ALA A 382 1.62 -9.71 -19.04
N ARG A 383 2.78 -10.37 -19.03
CA ARG A 383 3.90 -10.00 -18.14
C ARG A 383 4.37 -8.57 -18.44
N GLY A 384 4.53 -7.75 -17.40
CA GLY A 384 4.92 -6.34 -17.52
C GLY A 384 3.84 -5.42 -18.10
N GLU A 385 2.57 -5.85 -18.21
CA GLU A 385 1.44 -4.97 -18.54
C GLU A 385 0.87 -4.34 -17.25
N LEU A 386 0.91 -3.01 -17.14
CA LEU A 386 0.77 -2.31 -15.86
C LEU A 386 -0.62 -1.76 -15.53
N TRP A 387 -1.58 -1.70 -16.46
CA TRP A 387 -2.86 -1.01 -16.20
C TRP A 387 -3.66 -1.60 -15.02
N VAL A 388 -3.67 -2.93 -14.86
CA VAL A 388 -4.32 -3.60 -13.72
C VAL A 388 -3.66 -3.25 -12.38
N PRO A 389 -2.36 -3.51 -12.16
CA PRO A 389 -1.71 -3.18 -10.88
C PRO A 389 -1.67 -1.66 -10.62
N LEU A 390 -1.59 -0.81 -11.63
CA LEU A 390 -1.67 0.65 -11.45
C LEU A 390 -3.04 1.09 -10.93
N ILE A 391 -4.15 0.55 -11.45
CA ILE A 391 -5.49 0.88 -10.91
C ILE A 391 -5.65 0.31 -9.50
N GLU A 392 -5.22 -0.94 -9.25
CA GLU A 392 -5.24 -1.53 -7.91
C GLU A 392 -4.47 -0.66 -6.90
N LYS A 393 -3.25 -0.21 -7.25
CA LYS A 393 -2.45 0.71 -6.45
C LYS A 393 -3.11 2.08 -6.28
N ALA A 394 -3.80 2.60 -7.29
CA ALA A 394 -4.56 3.84 -7.18
C ALA A 394 -5.68 3.73 -6.13
N PHE A 395 -6.46 2.64 -6.16
CA PHE A 395 -7.49 2.36 -5.16
C PHE A 395 -6.88 2.10 -3.78
N ALA A 396 -5.77 1.36 -3.70
CA ALA A 396 -5.02 1.16 -2.45
C ALA A 396 -4.60 2.51 -1.83
N LYS A 397 -4.03 3.42 -2.62
CA LYS A 397 -3.68 4.79 -2.22
C LYS A 397 -4.89 5.60 -1.75
N MET A 398 -6.04 5.50 -2.43
CA MET A 398 -7.27 6.21 -2.04
C MET A 398 -7.86 5.73 -0.71
N ILE A 399 -7.67 4.45 -0.36
CA ILE A 399 -8.31 3.80 0.78
C ILE A 399 -7.36 3.78 1.99
N GLY A 400 -6.12 3.32 1.79
CA GLY A 400 -5.03 3.47 2.75
C GLY A 400 -3.83 2.56 2.52
N GLY A 401 -4.08 1.40 1.93
CA GLY A 401 -3.08 0.41 1.61
C GLY A 401 -3.73 -0.76 0.88
N PHE A 402 -2.91 -1.69 0.38
CA PHE A 402 -3.41 -2.88 -0.30
C PHE A 402 -4.18 -3.82 0.64
N LEU A 403 -3.81 -3.89 1.92
CA LEU A 403 -4.54 -4.69 2.90
C LEU A 403 -5.94 -4.11 3.19
N ASP A 404 -6.07 -2.78 3.14
CA ASP A 404 -7.36 -2.12 3.35
C ASP A 404 -8.36 -2.40 2.22
N LEU A 405 -7.92 -2.77 1.00
CA LEU A 405 -8.81 -3.19 -0.09
C LEU A 405 -9.65 -4.43 0.26
N ALA A 406 -9.11 -5.32 1.10
CA ALA A 406 -9.83 -6.49 1.60
C ALA A 406 -10.83 -6.12 2.70
N ALA A 407 -10.49 -5.14 3.54
CA ALA A 407 -11.37 -4.61 4.59
C ALA A 407 -12.46 -3.68 4.03
N SER A 408 -12.19 -2.98 2.92
CA SER A 408 -13.07 -1.98 2.30
C SER A 408 -14.21 -2.57 1.48
N LYS A 409 -14.48 -3.88 1.58
CA LYS A 409 -15.60 -4.57 0.90
C LYS A 409 -17.00 -4.01 1.22
N HIS A 410 -17.08 -3.11 2.20
CA HIS A 410 -18.29 -2.37 2.60
C HIS A 410 -18.24 -0.86 2.30
N SER A 411 -17.07 -0.33 1.91
CA SER A 411 -16.86 1.10 1.61
C SER A 411 -16.95 1.39 0.11
N PHE A 412 -16.51 0.45 -0.74
CA PHE A 412 -16.59 0.58 -2.19
C PHE A 412 -17.30 -0.62 -2.83
N ASN A 413 -18.48 -0.36 -3.39
CA ASN A 413 -19.19 -1.31 -4.24
C ASN A 413 -18.62 -1.37 -5.67
N PRO A 414 -18.80 -2.49 -6.40
CA PRO A 414 -18.28 -2.69 -7.76
C PRO A 414 -18.69 -1.61 -8.76
N CYS A 415 -19.92 -1.09 -8.63
CA CYS A 415 -20.46 -0.02 -9.48
C CYS A 415 -19.69 1.30 -9.38
N HIS A 416 -19.06 1.64 -8.24
CA HIS A 416 -18.24 2.85 -8.14
C HIS A 416 -16.92 2.73 -8.93
N VAL A 417 -16.36 1.53 -9.05
CA VAL A 417 -15.18 1.28 -9.91
C VAL A 417 -15.57 1.43 -11.39
N LEU A 418 -16.74 0.90 -11.77
CA LEU A 418 -17.27 1.07 -13.12
C LEU A 418 -17.51 2.56 -13.43
N VAL A 419 -18.09 3.32 -12.50
CA VAL A 419 -18.17 4.78 -12.61
C VAL A 419 -16.79 5.41 -12.74
N ALA A 420 -15.82 5.03 -11.91
CA ALA A 420 -14.47 5.60 -11.95
C ALA A 420 -13.80 5.45 -13.33
N LEU A 421 -14.01 4.32 -14.02
CA LEU A 421 -13.41 4.05 -15.33
C LEU A 421 -14.24 4.51 -16.54
N LEU A 422 -15.57 4.53 -16.42
CA LEU A 422 -16.49 4.71 -17.56
C LEU A 422 -17.40 5.95 -17.44
N GLY A 423 -17.47 6.54 -16.24
CA GLY A 423 -18.43 7.58 -15.87
C GLY A 423 -19.84 7.03 -15.60
N GLY A 424 -20.80 7.94 -15.51
CA GLY A 424 -22.20 7.62 -15.18
C GLY A 424 -22.47 7.66 -13.68
N LYS A 425 -23.57 7.04 -13.26
CA LYS A 425 -24.04 6.97 -11.86
C LYS A 425 -23.99 5.53 -11.34
N ALA A 426 -23.53 5.30 -10.12
CA ALA A 426 -23.50 3.95 -9.57
C ALA A 426 -24.92 3.43 -9.36
N LYS A 427 -25.20 2.23 -9.88
CA LYS A 427 -26.47 1.54 -9.69
C LYS A 427 -26.25 0.08 -9.32
N HIS A 428 -27.20 -0.44 -8.56
CA HIS A 428 -27.30 -1.85 -8.27
C HIS A 428 -28.73 -2.23 -7.90
N PHE A 429 -29.03 -3.51 -7.95
CA PHE A 429 -30.15 -4.10 -7.22
C PHE A 429 -29.81 -5.54 -6.84
N GLU A 430 -30.56 -6.08 -5.90
CA GLU A 430 -30.47 -7.48 -5.48
C GLU A 430 -31.78 -8.26 -5.75
N TRP A 431 -31.69 -9.59 -5.66
CA TRP A 431 -32.85 -10.50 -5.74
C TRP A 431 -32.82 -11.65 -4.72
N TYR A 432 -32.17 -11.44 -3.57
CA TYR A 432 -32.18 -12.38 -2.44
C TYR A 432 -33.19 -12.01 -1.33
N SER A 433 -33.61 -10.75 -1.20
CA SER A 433 -34.41 -10.20 -0.08
C SER A 433 -35.91 -10.56 -0.06
N GLY A 434 -36.26 -11.85 -0.17
CA GLY A 434 -37.66 -12.29 -0.20
C GLY A 434 -38.37 -11.90 -1.52
N GLU A 435 -39.70 -11.99 -1.61
CA GLU A 435 -40.41 -11.82 -2.89
C GLU A 435 -40.42 -10.37 -3.42
N ASN A 436 -40.29 -9.38 -2.54
CA ASN A 436 -40.41 -7.95 -2.88
C ASN A 436 -39.09 -7.29 -3.33
N SER A 437 -37.99 -8.05 -3.41
CA SER A 437 -36.69 -7.55 -3.92
C SER A 437 -36.84 -6.93 -5.32
N VAL A 438 -36.10 -5.85 -5.59
CA VAL A 438 -36.18 -5.11 -6.88
C VAL A 438 -35.90 -6.04 -8.06
N GLY A 439 -34.89 -6.90 -7.98
CA GLY A 439 -34.57 -7.83 -9.06
C GLY A 439 -35.68 -8.85 -9.34
N LYS A 440 -36.37 -9.40 -8.32
CA LYS A 440 -37.52 -10.29 -8.57
C LYS A 440 -38.71 -9.56 -9.18
N LYS A 441 -38.95 -8.30 -8.80
CA LYS A 441 -39.95 -7.47 -9.45
C LYS A 441 -39.63 -7.31 -10.95
N LEU A 442 -38.40 -6.94 -11.28
CA LEU A 442 -37.93 -6.83 -12.68
C LEU A 442 -38.00 -8.17 -13.43
N MET A 443 -37.76 -9.31 -12.78
CA MET A 443 -37.96 -10.64 -13.40
C MET A 443 -39.45 -10.90 -13.69
N LYS A 444 -40.34 -10.66 -12.72
CA LYS A 444 -41.80 -10.85 -12.85
C LYS A 444 -42.41 -9.95 -13.92
N GLU A 445 -41.87 -8.74 -14.09
CA GLU A 445 -42.30 -7.76 -15.08
C GLU A 445 -41.58 -7.92 -16.45
N ASN A 446 -40.74 -8.96 -16.61
CA ASN A 446 -39.92 -9.25 -17.79
C ASN A 446 -38.95 -8.12 -18.20
N GLN A 447 -38.54 -7.28 -17.23
CA GLN A 447 -37.65 -6.13 -17.43
C GLN A 447 -36.17 -6.41 -17.12
N PHE A 448 -35.86 -7.49 -16.37
CA PHE A 448 -34.46 -7.82 -16.03
C PHE A 448 -33.62 -8.09 -17.29
N TRP A 449 -34.10 -8.94 -18.20
CA TRP A 449 -33.35 -9.26 -19.42
C TRP A 449 -33.15 -8.02 -20.33
N PRO A 450 -34.18 -7.25 -20.69
CA PRO A 450 -34.00 -5.99 -21.42
C PRO A 450 -33.02 -5.00 -20.77
N LEU A 451 -32.93 -4.99 -19.44
CA LEU A 451 -31.91 -4.19 -18.74
C LEU A 451 -30.49 -4.73 -18.98
N LEU A 452 -30.26 -6.04 -18.90
CA LEU A 452 -28.95 -6.62 -19.26
C LEU A 452 -28.56 -6.32 -20.71
N GLU A 453 -29.50 -6.44 -21.65
CA GLU A 453 -29.26 -6.10 -23.07
C GLU A 453 -28.83 -4.64 -23.21
N ARG A 454 -29.61 -3.71 -22.67
CA ARG A 454 -29.30 -2.26 -22.69
C ARG A 454 -27.92 -1.93 -22.10
N LEU A 455 -27.51 -2.61 -21.03
CA LEU A 455 -26.20 -2.39 -20.40
C LEU A 455 -25.04 -2.99 -21.20
N LEU A 456 -25.26 -4.14 -21.85
CA LEU A 456 -24.24 -4.83 -22.65
C LEU A 456 -24.11 -4.27 -24.08
N ASP A 457 -25.15 -3.64 -24.61
CA ASP A 457 -25.13 -2.92 -25.89
C ASP A 457 -24.65 -1.47 -25.77
N SER A 458 -24.76 -0.85 -24.58
CA SER A 458 -24.30 0.53 -24.31
C SER A 458 -22.78 0.66 -24.46
N GLU A 459 -22.29 1.61 -25.26
CA GLU A 459 -20.86 1.89 -25.44
C GLU A 459 -20.12 2.34 -24.17
N LYS A 460 -20.84 2.66 -23.09
CA LYS A 460 -20.26 3.23 -21.85
C LYS A 460 -20.66 2.49 -20.57
N SER A 461 -21.75 1.73 -20.58
CA SER A 461 -22.12 0.90 -19.42
C SER A 461 -21.46 -0.47 -19.48
N ALA A 462 -21.18 -1.04 -18.31
CA ALA A 462 -20.84 -2.45 -18.14
C ALA A 462 -21.57 -3.03 -16.90
N PRO A 463 -22.11 -4.25 -16.96
CA PRO A 463 -22.65 -4.94 -15.79
C PRO A 463 -21.65 -5.94 -15.17
N VAL A 464 -21.65 -6.03 -13.84
CA VAL A 464 -20.98 -7.08 -13.06
C VAL A 464 -21.93 -7.61 -11.98
N CYS A 465 -21.68 -8.79 -11.44
CA CYS A 465 -22.60 -9.45 -10.51
C CYS A 465 -21.88 -10.12 -9.33
N THR A 466 -22.64 -10.36 -8.26
CA THR A 466 -22.16 -11.10 -7.08
C THR A 466 -22.91 -12.41 -6.94
N SER A 467 -22.17 -13.49 -6.69
CA SER A 467 -22.72 -14.82 -6.44
C SER A 467 -23.35 -14.92 -5.05
N LYS A 468 -24.28 -15.88 -4.86
CA LYS A 468 -24.93 -16.10 -3.57
C LYS A 468 -23.91 -16.47 -2.48
N ALA A 469 -24.05 -15.85 -1.31
CA ALA A 469 -23.46 -16.35 -0.07
C ALA A 469 -24.18 -17.62 0.40
N ILE A 470 -23.47 -18.50 1.09
CA ILE A 470 -24.01 -19.70 1.77
C ILE A 470 -23.41 -19.82 3.17
N SER A 471 -24.00 -20.69 4.00
CA SER A 471 -23.49 -21.00 5.34
C SER A 471 -22.09 -21.63 5.38
N GLY A 472 -21.55 -22.08 4.23
CA GLY A 472 -20.18 -22.60 4.10
C GLY A 472 -19.07 -21.54 4.16
N GLY A 473 -19.41 -20.25 4.01
CA GLY A 473 -18.46 -19.13 4.08
C GLY A 473 -18.02 -18.57 2.72
N ASP A 474 -17.59 -17.31 2.75
CA ASP A 474 -17.09 -16.55 1.59
C ASP A 474 -15.91 -17.28 0.91
N GLY A 475 -15.87 -17.27 -0.44
CA GLY A 475 -14.77 -17.87 -1.21
C GLY A 475 -14.81 -19.40 -1.37
N THR A 476 -15.81 -20.09 -0.80
CA THR A 476 -16.02 -21.53 -1.04
C THR A 476 -16.55 -21.80 -2.45
N VAL A 477 -16.19 -22.92 -3.07
CA VAL A 477 -16.61 -23.29 -4.43
C VAL A 477 -17.71 -24.36 -4.38
N ASP A 478 -18.80 -24.14 -5.12
CA ASP A 478 -19.92 -25.09 -5.23
C ASP A 478 -19.64 -26.27 -6.18
N SER A 479 -20.54 -27.25 -6.21
CA SER A 479 -20.43 -28.42 -7.09
C SER A 479 -20.53 -28.11 -8.60
N PHE A 480 -20.83 -26.86 -8.96
CA PHE A 480 -20.89 -26.35 -10.33
C PHE A 480 -19.74 -25.38 -10.64
N GLY A 481 -18.75 -25.23 -9.74
CA GLY A 481 -17.58 -24.36 -9.94
C GLY A 481 -17.80 -22.87 -9.64
N ILE A 482 -18.96 -22.50 -9.06
CA ILE A 482 -19.24 -21.11 -8.65
C ILE A 482 -18.67 -20.86 -7.26
N VAL A 483 -17.82 -19.83 -7.14
CA VAL A 483 -17.30 -19.30 -5.88
C VAL A 483 -18.39 -18.50 -5.19
N HIS A 484 -18.66 -18.76 -3.92
CA HIS A 484 -19.68 -18.08 -3.12
C HIS A 484 -19.22 -16.72 -2.59
N TYR A 485 -20.16 -15.77 -2.57
CA TYR A 485 -19.94 -14.36 -2.19
C TYR A 485 -18.74 -13.72 -2.94
N HIS A 486 -18.65 -13.97 -4.24
CA HIS A 486 -17.55 -13.56 -5.11
C HIS A 486 -18.06 -12.71 -6.28
N GLY A 487 -17.17 -11.88 -6.82
CA GLY A 487 -17.44 -10.98 -7.94
C GLY A 487 -17.18 -11.62 -9.30
N TYR A 488 -18.12 -11.44 -10.23
CA TYR A 488 -18.05 -11.93 -11.60
C TYR A 488 -18.39 -10.83 -12.61
N SER A 489 -17.63 -10.74 -13.70
CA SER A 489 -17.97 -9.83 -14.80
C SER A 489 -19.03 -10.43 -15.72
N ILE A 490 -19.96 -9.61 -16.22
CA ILE A 490 -20.86 -10.02 -17.31
C ILE A 490 -20.29 -9.46 -18.61
N LEU A 491 -19.84 -10.33 -19.51
CA LEU A 491 -19.09 -9.93 -20.71
C LEU A 491 -19.98 -9.71 -21.94
N GLY A 492 -21.11 -10.40 -22.00
CA GLY A 492 -21.99 -10.39 -23.16
C GLY A 492 -23.18 -11.32 -23.00
N TYR A 493 -24.09 -11.27 -23.97
CA TYR A 493 -25.27 -12.11 -24.03
C TYR A 493 -25.56 -12.54 -25.46
N ARG A 494 -26.29 -13.64 -25.62
CA ARG A 494 -26.77 -14.14 -26.92
C ARG A 494 -28.16 -14.75 -26.78
N LYS A 495 -29.04 -14.45 -27.75
CA LYS A 495 -30.41 -14.97 -27.81
C LYS A 495 -30.52 -15.96 -28.96
N PHE A 496 -31.15 -17.10 -28.70
CA PHE A 496 -31.50 -18.10 -29.69
C PHE A 496 -33.01 -18.41 -29.61
N PRO A 497 -33.88 -17.54 -30.16
CA PRO A 497 -35.33 -17.71 -30.10
C PRO A 497 -35.80 -19.05 -30.68
N GLN A 498 -35.11 -19.57 -31.69
CA GLN A 498 -35.37 -20.87 -32.31
C GLN A 498 -35.16 -22.07 -31.38
N TYR A 499 -34.48 -21.87 -30.25
CA TYR A 499 -34.29 -22.87 -29.19
C TYR A 499 -34.89 -22.43 -27.84
N ASN A 500 -35.60 -21.29 -27.81
CA ASN A 500 -36.05 -20.61 -26.58
C ASN A 500 -34.94 -20.51 -25.52
N LEU A 501 -33.76 -20.06 -25.94
CA LEU A 501 -32.54 -20.08 -25.13
C LEU A 501 -31.89 -18.70 -25.09
N ASN A 502 -31.61 -18.23 -23.87
CA ASN A 502 -30.88 -17.00 -23.59
C ASN A 502 -29.59 -17.36 -22.84
N LEU A 503 -28.43 -17.07 -23.44
CA LEU A 503 -27.12 -17.33 -22.83
C LEU A 503 -26.45 -16.02 -22.40
N ILE A 504 -25.79 -16.07 -21.26
CA ILE A 504 -24.93 -14.99 -20.73
C ILE A 504 -23.49 -15.50 -20.69
N GLN A 505 -22.56 -14.67 -21.13
CA GLN A 505 -21.13 -14.90 -20.95
C GLN A 505 -20.67 -14.23 -19.65
N ILE A 506 -20.13 -15.02 -18.75
CA ILE A 506 -19.69 -14.61 -17.42
C ILE A 506 -18.18 -14.84 -17.30
N ARG A 507 -17.49 -14.01 -16.49
CA ARG A 507 -16.07 -14.22 -16.17
C ARG A 507 -15.78 -14.22 -14.66
N ASN A 508 -15.08 -15.26 -14.22
CA ASN A 508 -14.35 -15.33 -12.96
C ASN A 508 -12.94 -14.74 -13.11
N THR A 509 -12.53 -13.84 -12.20
CA THR A 509 -11.19 -13.21 -12.26
C THR A 509 -10.09 -13.99 -11.55
N TRP A 510 -10.42 -15.08 -10.85
CA TRP A 510 -9.45 -16.07 -10.34
C TRP A 510 -8.92 -16.99 -11.46
N ALA A 511 -9.69 -17.20 -12.54
CA ALA A 511 -9.31 -18.00 -13.71
C ALA A 511 -8.72 -19.39 -13.38
N ASN A 512 -9.36 -20.06 -12.41
CA ASN A 512 -9.02 -21.41 -11.93
C ASN A 512 -10.25 -22.26 -11.55
N THR A 513 -11.46 -21.72 -11.75
CA THR A 513 -12.74 -22.42 -11.58
C THR A 513 -13.80 -21.75 -12.44
N GLU A 514 -14.57 -22.57 -13.14
CA GLU A 514 -15.53 -22.18 -14.19
C GLU A 514 -16.81 -22.99 -14.05
N TRP A 515 -17.88 -22.53 -14.69
CA TRP A 515 -19.19 -23.19 -14.64
C TRP A 515 -19.16 -24.60 -15.23
N GLY A 516 -19.53 -25.60 -14.41
CA GLY A 516 -19.63 -27.01 -14.78
C GLY A 516 -21.03 -27.46 -15.22
N GLY A 517 -22.00 -26.54 -15.31
CA GLY A 517 -23.38 -26.83 -15.72
C GLY A 517 -23.65 -26.63 -17.21
N SER A 518 -24.92 -26.40 -17.56
CA SER A 518 -25.40 -26.19 -18.92
C SER A 518 -24.66 -25.04 -19.63
N PHE A 519 -24.09 -25.32 -20.79
CA PHE A 519 -23.25 -24.40 -21.59
C PHE A 519 -21.91 -23.96 -20.95
N GLY A 520 -21.51 -24.58 -19.83
CA GLY A 520 -20.14 -24.52 -19.34
C GLY A 520 -19.14 -25.17 -20.31
N ASP A 521 -17.84 -24.99 -20.12
CA ASP A 521 -16.84 -25.36 -21.13
C ASP A 521 -16.87 -26.86 -21.51
N ASN A 522 -17.06 -27.75 -20.54
CA ASN A 522 -17.11 -29.20 -20.78
C ASN A 522 -18.55 -29.75 -20.95
N SER A 523 -19.52 -28.86 -21.22
CA SER A 523 -20.95 -29.17 -21.31
C SER A 523 -21.29 -29.99 -22.57
N LYS A 524 -22.17 -31.00 -22.41
CA LYS A 524 -22.65 -31.84 -23.53
C LYS A 524 -23.60 -31.08 -24.45
N GLU A 525 -24.17 -29.98 -23.95
CA GLU A 525 -25.05 -29.07 -24.66
C GLU A 525 -24.37 -28.51 -25.93
N TRP A 526 -23.06 -28.27 -25.94
CA TRP A 526 -22.32 -27.87 -27.13
C TRP A 526 -22.35 -28.91 -28.26
N GLN A 527 -22.40 -30.20 -27.92
CA GLN A 527 -22.54 -31.30 -28.89
C GLN A 527 -23.98 -31.41 -29.40
N LYS A 528 -24.97 -31.06 -28.56
CA LYS A 528 -26.40 -31.00 -28.92
C LYS A 528 -26.72 -29.81 -29.82
N TYR A 529 -25.98 -28.71 -29.68
CA TYR A 529 -26.18 -27.45 -30.40
C TYR A 529 -24.90 -26.98 -31.13
N PRO A 530 -24.35 -27.75 -32.08
CA PRO A 530 -23.05 -27.47 -32.71
C PRO A 530 -23.03 -26.15 -33.50
N GLN A 531 -24.18 -25.73 -34.04
CA GLN A 531 -24.35 -24.40 -34.65
C GLN A 531 -24.11 -23.26 -33.66
N LEU A 532 -24.51 -23.43 -32.39
CA LEU A 532 -24.28 -22.43 -31.34
C LEU A 532 -22.82 -22.44 -30.90
N ALA A 533 -22.21 -23.61 -30.73
CA ALA A 533 -20.78 -23.73 -30.44
C ALA A 533 -19.94 -22.99 -31.51
N LYS A 534 -20.30 -23.12 -32.79
CA LYS A 534 -19.66 -22.39 -33.90
C LYS A 534 -19.93 -20.88 -33.87
N GLU A 535 -21.18 -20.45 -33.65
CA GLU A 535 -21.53 -19.02 -33.63
C GLU A 535 -20.85 -18.27 -32.47
N LEU A 536 -20.68 -18.95 -31.33
CA LEU A 536 -20.08 -18.39 -30.12
C LEU A 536 -18.56 -18.54 -30.05
N ASN A 537 -17.92 -19.14 -31.07
CA ASN A 537 -16.52 -19.53 -31.06
C ASN A 537 -16.14 -20.25 -29.75
N HIS A 538 -16.95 -21.23 -29.34
CA HIS A 538 -16.71 -21.98 -28.12
C HIS A 538 -15.39 -22.76 -28.22
N GLU A 539 -14.47 -22.45 -27.32
CA GLU A 539 -13.24 -23.17 -27.04
C GLU A 539 -13.31 -23.72 -25.62
N VAL A 540 -12.75 -24.91 -25.36
CA VAL A 540 -12.56 -25.44 -24.00
C VAL A 540 -11.25 -24.88 -23.47
N LYS A 541 -11.30 -23.94 -22.53
CA LYS A 541 -10.10 -23.20 -22.11
C LYS A 541 -10.27 -22.53 -20.74
N ASP A 542 -9.57 -23.04 -19.74
CA ASP A 542 -9.46 -22.44 -18.40
C ASP A 542 -8.88 -21.01 -18.48
N ASN A 543 -9.76 -20.02 -18.49
CA ASN A 543 -9.44 -18.59 -18.57
C ASN A 543 -10.38 -17.71 -17.71
N GLY A 544 -11.33 -18.35 -17.03
CA GLY A 544 -12.38 -17.78 -16.21
C GLY A 544 -13.67 -17.46 -16.96
N CYS A 545 -13.69 -17.49 -18.30
CA CYS A 545 -14.88 -17.13 -19.10
C CYS A 545 -15.69 -18.35 -19.51
N PHE A 546 -16.97 -18.37 -19.18
CA PHE A 546 -17.91 -19.44 -19.53
C PHE A 546 -19.25 -18.87 -19.98
N TRP A 547 -20.03 -19.68 -20.71
CA TRP A 547 -21.44 -19.40 -20.97
C TRP A 547 -22.33 -20.11 -19.95
N MET A 548 -23.50 -19.53 -19.66
CA MET A 548 -24.56 -20.19 -18.89
C MET A 548 -25.93 -19.70 -19.33
N THR A 549 -26.97 -20.45 -18.96
CA THR A 549 -28.37 -20.03 -19.19
C THR A 549 -28.74 -18.83 -18.31
N TYR A 550 -29.68 -18.01 -18.75
CA TYR A 550 -30.27 -16.94 -17.93
C TYR A 550 -30.91 -17.50 -16.65
N GLU A 551 -31.52 -18.67 -16.74
CA GLU A 551 -32.19 -19.38 -15.65
C GLU A 551 -31.20 -19.83 -14.57
N ASP A 552 -30.03 -20.34 -14.97
CA ASP A 552 -28.94 -20.66 -14.06
C ASP A 552 -28.30 -19.39 -13.47
N PHE A 553 -28.15 -18.32 -14.27
CA PHE A 553 -27.64 -17.04 -13.78
C PHE A 553 -28.49 -16.48 -12.61
N ILE A 554 -29.82 -16.36 -12.78
CA ILE A 554 -30.69 -15.85 -11.70
C ILE A 554 -30.74 -16.80 -10.48
N LYS A 555 -30.39 -18.08 -10.67
CA LYS A 555 -30.32 -19.09 -9.60
C LYS A 555 -29.01 -19.04 -8.82
N HIS A 556 -27.86 -18.77 -9.44
CA HIS A 556 -26.55 -18.80 -8.76
C HIS A 556 -26.07 -17.39 -8.30
N TYR A 557 -26.49 -16.33 -8.97
CA TYR A 557 -26.16 -14.94 -8.62
C TYR A 557 -27.27 -14.27 -7.78
N CYS A 558 -26.98 -13.13 -7.14
CA CYS A 558 -27.95 -12.43 -6.29
C CYS A 558 -27.91 -10.90 -6.30
N VAL A 559 -26.86 -10.27 -6.84
CA VAL A 559 -26.75 -8.81 -7.00
C VAL A 559 -26.22 -8.47 -8.38
N LEU A 560 -26.77 -7.43 -9.01
CA LEU A 560 -26.28 -6.84 -10.26
C LEU A 560 -25.80 -5.42 -9.95
N TRP A 561 -24.62 -5.06 -10.42
CA TRP A 561 -23.98 -3.76 -10.25
C TRP A 561 -23.61 -3.20 -11.62
N TRP A 562 -23.82 -1.91 -11.86
CA TRP A 562 -23.44 -1.26 -13.12
C TRP A 562 -23.25 0.25 -12.96
N ASN A 563 -22.69 0.89 -13.99
CA ASN A 563 -22.69 2.33 -14.17
C ASN A 563 -23.79 2.74 -15.17
N GLU A 564 -24.70 3.61 -14.73
CA GLU A 564 -25.83 4.09 -15.53
C GLU A 564 -25.47 5.39 -16.26
N HIS A 565 -25.71 5.43 -17.56
CA HIS A 565 -25.73 6.66 -18.36
C HIS A 565 -27.17 6.97 -18.77
N GLU A 566 -27.48 8.26 -18.88
CA GLU A 566 -28.77 8.80 -19.35
C GLU A 566 -28.88 8.76 -20.88
#